data_AF-A0A7I9ZB83-F1
#
_entry.id   AF-A0A7I9ZB83-F1
#
_cell.length_a   1.000
_cell.length_b   1.000
_cell.length_c   1.000
_cell.angle_alpha   90.00
_cell.angle_beta   90.00
_cell.angle_gamma   90.00
#
_symmetry.space_group_name_H-M   'P 1'
#
loop_
_entity.id
_entity.type
_entity.pdbx_description
1 polymer ?
#
loop_
_entity_poly.entity_id
_entity_poly.type
_entity_poly.pdbx_seq_one_letter_code
_entity_poly.pdbx_strand_id
1 'polypeptide(L)'
;MSGPGPTEWSATPPAGVGPWPGEPPDDPRYDPILLREGDTRNVVDAYRYWTREAIVADIDRRRHPLHVAIENFGHDANIGSVVRTANAFAVHTVHIVGRRRWNRRGAMVTDRYQRLCHHDSTVELFDFAADAGLAVVAVDNVPGAARLEETALPRECLLVFGQEGPGITDDTRTGATLTVSIAQFGSTRSINAGVAAGIAMHAWVEQHADLSRAW
;
A
#
# COMPACT_ATOMS: atom_id res chain seq x y z
N MET A 1 -31.06 3.85 14.51
CA MET A 1 -29.71 4.10 13.98
C MET A 1 -29.80 4.01 12.46
N SER A 2 -29.81 5.15 11.79
CA SER A 2 -29.86 5.25 10.32
C SER A 2 -28.75 6.21 9.87
N GLY A 3 -27.59 6.08 10.51
CA GLY A 3 -26.40 6.80 10.07
C GLY A 3 -25.70 5.97 9.01
N PRO A 4 -25.11 6.60 8.00
CA PRO A 4 -24.27 5.93 7.03
C PRO A 4 -23.15 5.18 7.75
N GLY A 5 -22.89 3.93 7.34
CA GLY A 5 -21.80 3.13 7.89
C GLY A 5 -20.43 3.76 7.58
N PRO A 6 -19.34 3.33 8.24
CA PRO A 6 -17.99 3.87 8.05
C PRO A 6 -17.38 3.53 6.69
N THR A 7 -18.18 3.11 5.72
CA THR A 7 -17.78 2.79 4.35
C THR A 7 -18.92 3.09 3.38
N GLU A 8 -19.56 4.25 3.48
CA GLU A 8 -20.41 4.71 2.38
C GLU A 8 -19.52 5.19 1.23
N TRP A 9 -18.95 4.23 0.50
CA TRP A 9 -18.72 4.39 -0.93
C TRP A 9 -20.09 4.75 -1.52
N SER A 10 -20.35 6.02 -1.79
CA SER A 10 -21.70 6.47 -2.14
C SER A 10 -22.30 5.66 -3.29
N ALA A 11 -23.63 5.57 -3.32
CA ALA A 11 -24.43 4.94 -4.37
C ALA A 11 -24.36 5.66 -5.74
N THR A 12 -23.18 6.13 -6.13
CA THR A 12 -22.89 6.82 -7.39
C THR A 12 -22.31 5.81 -8.39
N PRO A 13 -22.69 5.83 -9.68
CA PRO A 13 -22.21 4.84 -10.65
C PRO A 13 -20.66 4.84 -10.75
N PRO A 14 -20.04 3.78 -11.30
CA PRO A 14 -18.58 3.65 -11.41
C PRO A 14 -17.86 4.69 -12.31
N ALA A 15 -18.52 5.80 -12.65
CA ALA A 15 -18.14 6.76 -13.69
C ALA A 15 -17.62 8.12 -13.17
N GLY A 16 -17.49 8.30 -11.85
CA GLY A 16 -17.08 9.57 -11.24
C GLY A 16 -18.21 10.60 -11.13
N VAL A 17 -17.83 11.87 -10.97
CA VAL A 17 -18.77 12.99 -10.77
C VAL A 17 -18.68 13.99 -11.92
N GLY A 18 -19.81 14.62 -12.27
CA GLY A 18 -19.87 15.68 -13.28
C GLY A 18 -19.26 17.00 -12.78
N PRO A 19 -19.38 18.09 -13.55
CA PRO A 19 -18.95 19.42 -13.12
C PRO A 19 -19.53 19.83 -11.77
N TRP A 20 -18.78 20.64 -11.03
CA TRP A 20 -19.19 21.18 -9.74
C TRP A 20 -20.51 21.95 -9.88
N PRO A 21 -21.52 21.67 -9.04
CA PRO A 21 -22.78 22.37 -9.09
C PRO A 21 -22.65 23.77 -8.49
N GLY A 22 -22.99 24.80 -9.26
CA GLY A 22 -23.08 26.17 -8.76
C GLY A 22 -21.72 26.90 -8.71
N GLU A 23 -21.56 27.78 -7.72
CA GLU A 23 -20.37 28.59 -7.56
C GLU A 23 -19.19 27.73 -7.05
N PRO A 24 -18.03 27.75 -7.73
CA PRO A 24 -16.85 27.01 -7.29
C PRO A 24 -16.34 27.49 -5.91
N PRO A 25 -15.83 26.58 -5.06
CA PRO A 25 -15.26 26.95 -3.78
C PRO A 25 -13.97 27.78 -3.95
N ASP A 26 -13.81 28.81 -3.12
CA ASP A 26 -12.55 29.54 -2.98
C ASP A 26 -11.59 28.79 -2.02
N ASP A 27 -11.10 27.64 -2.48
CA ASP A 27 -10.17 26.79 -1.73
C ASP A 27 -9.07 26.26 -2.66
N PRO A 28 -7.78 26.54 -2.37
CA PRO A 28 -6.67 26.17 -3.25
C PRO A 28 -6.45 24.65 -3.39
N ARG A 29 -7.12 23.83 -2.57
CA ARG A 29 -7.10 22.38 -2.72
C ARG A 29 -7.86 21.93 -3.95
N TYR A 30 -8.83 22.69 -4.44
CA TYR A 30 -9.66 22.30 -5.57
C TYR A 30 -9.00 22.64 -6.90
N ASP A 31 -9.07 21.70 -7.84
CA ASP A 31 -8.56 21.84 -9.20
C ASP A 31 -9.62 22.52 -10.08
N PRO A 32 -9.35 23.69 -10.68
CA PRO A 32 -10.31 24.43 -11.50
C PRO A 32 -10.79 23.65 -12.74
N ILE A 33 -9.96 22.75 -13.28
CA ILE A 33 -10.34 21.93 -14.45
C ILE A 33 -11.32 20.86 -14.01
N LEU A 34 -11.02 20.15 -12.91
CA LEU A 34 -11.93 19.12 -12.38
C LEU A 34 -13.26 19.71 -11.95
N LEU A 35 -13.26 20.89 -11.33
CA LEU A 35 -14.48 21.61 -10.99
C LEU A 35 -15.33 21.93 -12.24
N ARG A 36 -14.70 22.31 -13.36
CA ARG A 36 -15.42 22.67 -14.59
C ARG A 36 -15.88 21.46 -15.41
N GLU A 37 -15.07 20.41 -15.47
CA GLU A 37 -15.26 19.28 -16.40
C GLU A 37 -15.78 18.02 -15.74
N GLY A 38 -15.75 17.98 -14.40
CA GLY A 38 -16.03 16.80 -13.60
C GLY A 38 -14.77 16.00 -13.26
N ASP A 39 -14.93 15.07 -12.33
CA ASP A 39 -13.83 14.25 -11.80
C ASP A 39 -14.16 12.76 -11.94
N THR A 40 -13.50 12.13 -12.91
CA THR A 40 -13.64 10.69 -13.21
C THR A 40 -12.57 9.82 -12.57
N ARG A 41 -11.68 10.40 -11.76
CA ARG A 41 -10.55 9.67 -11.15
C ARG A 41 -11.05 8.60 -10.18
N ASN A 42 -10.25 7.57 -9.93
CA ASN A 42 -10.58 6.56 -8.92
C ASN A 42 -10.12 7.00 -7.53
N VAL A 43 -10.82 7.98 -6.94
CA VAL A 43 -10.60 8.49 -5.58
C VAL A 43 -11.90 8.41 -4.78
N VAL A 44 -11.80 8.32 -3.46
CA VAL A 44 -12.98 8.41 -2.58
C VAL A 44 -13.63 9.78 -2.71
N ASP A 45 -14.93 9.85 -2.42
CA ASP A 45 -15.75 11.04 -2.73
C ASP A 45 -15.27 12.32 -2.03
N ALA A 46 -14.71 12.18 -0.83
CA ALA A 46 -14.14 13.31 -0.09
C ALA A 46 -12.94 13.98 -0.77
N TYR A 47 -12.29 13.31 -1.72
CA TYR A 47 -11.17 13.85 -2.50
C TYR A 47 -11.57 14.28 -3.91
N ARG A 48 -12.86 14.23 -4.25
CA ARG A 48 -13.33 14.67 -5.57
C ARG A 48 -12.99 16.14 -5.77
N TYR A 49 -12.58 16.44 -6.99
CA TYR A 49 -12.14 17.76 -7.45
C TYR A 49 -10.84 18.28 -6.80
N TRP A 50 -10.27 17.60 -5.79
CA TRP A 50 -9.02 18.06 -5.20
C TRP A 50 -7.86 17.86 -6.16
N THR A 51 -6.89 18.78 -6.12
CA THR A 51 -5.59 18.60 -6.75
C THR A 51 -4.93 17.36 -6.17
N ARG A 52 -4.08 16.72 -6.98
CA ARG A 52 -3.33 15.55 -6.54
C ARG A 52 -2.49 15.86 -5.31
N GLU A 53 -1.87 17.02 -5.29
CA GLU A 53 -0.98 17.50 -4.24
C GLU A 53 -1.74 17.67 -2.92
N ALA A 54 -2.97 18.20 -2.97
CA ALA A 54 -3.83 18.30 -1.80
C ALA A 54 -4.22 16.93 -1.23
N ILE A 55 -4.53 15.95 -2.10
CA ILE A 55 -4.83 14.58 -1.67
C ILE A 55 -3.61 13.94 -1.00
N VAL A 56 -2.43 14.06 -1.60
CA VAL A 56 -1.19 13.52 -1.03
C VAL A 56 -0.89 14.17 0.32
N ALA A 57 -0.98 15.50 0.42
CA ALA A 57 -0.75 16.23 1.65
C ALA A 57 -1.72 15.82 2.78
N ASP A 58 -2.98 15.56 2.46
CA ASP A 58 -3.95 15.09 3.44
C ASP A 58 -3.66 13.64 3.91
N ILE A 59 -3.39 12.72 2.99
CA ILE A 59 -3.01 11.34 3.32
C ILE A 59 -1.75 11.33 4.19
N ASP A 60 -0.76 12.17 3.87
CA ASP A 60 0.53 12.26 4.58
C ASP A 60 0.36 12.61 6.07
N ARG A 61 -0.72 13.30 6.46
CA ARG A 61 -1.03 13.60 7.88
C ARG A 61 -1.53 12.39 8.67
N ARG A 62 -1.85 11.30 7.99
CA ARG A 62 -2.49 10.11 8.58
C ARG A 62 -1.86 8.79 8.14
N ARG A 63 -0.72 8.82 7.45
CA ARG A 63 -0.01 7.59 7.08
C ARG A 63 0.40 6.82 8.33
N HIS A 64 0.25 5.52 8.25
CA HIS A 64 0.76 4.60 9.26
C HIS A 64 2.28 4.47 9.13
N PRO A 65 3.04 4.23 10.22
CA PRO A 65 4.49 3.99 10.20
C PRO A 65 4.86 2.61 9.63
N LEU A 66 3.99 2.05 8.80
CA LEU A 66 4.18 0.81 8.08
C LEU A 66 4.82 1.14 6.73
N HIS A 67 5.87 0.42 6.39
CA HIS A 67 6.50 0.44 5.07
C HIS A 67 6.35 -0.94 4.42
N VAL A 68 6.37 -0.98 3.09
CA VAL A 68 6.31 -2.22 2.31
C VAL A 68 7.39 -2.20 1.25
N ALA A 69 8.13 -3.28 1.08
CA ALA A 69 9.07 -3.49 -0.01
C ALA A 69 8.65 -4.68 -0.88
N ILE A 70 8.86 -4.56 -2.19
CA ILE A 70 8.71 -5.68 -3.13
C ILE A 70 9.96 -5.79 -4.02
N GLU A 71 10.53 -6.99 -4.07
CA GLU A 71 11.68 -7.32 -4.91
C GLU A 71 11.26 -7.42 -6.38
N ASN A 72 11.92 -6.66 -7.26
CA ASN A 72 11.61 -6.56 -8.70
C ASN A 72 12.82 -6.92 -9.57
N PHE A 73 13.37 -8.13 -9.43
CA PHE A 73 14.55 -8.55 -10.20
C PHE A 73 14.21 -9.08 -11.61
N GLY A 74 12.97 -9.57 -11.81
CA GLY A 74 12.49 -10.29 -12.98
C GLY A 74 11.21 -9.74 -13.61
N HIS A 75 10.84 -8.49 -13.31
CA HIS A 75 9.57 -7.86 -13.69
C HIS A 75 8.34 -8.48 -13.04
N ASP A 76 8.13 -8.18 -11.76
CA ASP A 76 7.00 -8.69 -11.01
C ASP A 76 5.67 -7.99 -11.43
N ALA A 77 4.64 -8.79 -11.71
CA ALA A 77 3.35 -8.32 -12.17
C ALA A 77 2.49 -7.72 -11.04
N ASN A 78 2.83 -8.00 -9.77
CA ASN A 78 2.02 -7.70 -8.60
C ASN A 78 2.30 -6.32 -8.00
N ILE A 79 3.40 -5.66 -8.38
CA ILE A 79 3.84 -4.37 -7.81
C ILE A 79 2.72 -3.33 -7.86
N GLY A 80 1.96 -3.26 -8.95
CA GLY A 80 0.82 -2.36 -9.05
C GLY A 80 -0.27 -2.65 -8.02
N SER A 81 -0.61 -3.92 -7.80
CA SER A 81 -1.60 -4.31 -6.79
C SER A 81 -1.09 -3.99 -5.38
N VAL A 82 0.20 -4.23 -5.10
CA VAL A 82 0.82 -3.86 -3.82
C VAL A 82 0.73 -2.35 -3.58
N VAL A 83 1.10 -1.53 -4.57
CA VAL A 83 1.01 -0.06 -4.48
C VAL A 83 -0.41 0.42 -4.22
N ARG A 84 -1.40 -0.17 -4.91
CA ARG A 84 -2.82 0.16 -4.71
C ARG A 84 -3.28 -0.16 -3.29
N THR A 85 -2.99 -1.37 -2.81
CA THR A 85 -3.37 -1.80 -1.46
C THR A 85 -2.66 -0.98 -0.38
N ALA A 86 -1.38 -0.66 -0.58
CA ALA A 86 -0.61 0.18 0.33
C ALA A 86 -1.21 1.60 0.44
N ASN A 87 -1.68 2.18 -0.66
CA ASN A 87 -2.38 3.46 -0.61
C ASN A 87 -3.72 3.36 0.13
N ALA A 88 -4.50 2.30 -0.11
CA ALA A 88 -5.77 2.07 0.58
C ALA A 88 -5.61 1.97 2.10
N PHE A 89 -4.55 1.30 2.56
CA PHE A 89 -4.20 1.22 3.99
C PHE A 89 -3.36 2.41 4.49
N ALA A 90 -3.18 3.48 3.70
CA ALA A 90 -2.35 4.63 4.07
C ALA A 90 -0.94 4.25 4.59
N VAL A 91 -0.32 3.22 4.01
CA VAL A 91 1.08 2.82 4.26
C VAL A 91 2.01 4.02 4.01
N HIS A 92 3.05 4.16 4.84
CA HIS A 92 3.98 5.27 4.74
C HIS A 92 4.65 5.34 3.38
N THR A 93 5.32 4.27 2.94
CA THR A 93 6.06 4.22 1.68
C THR A 93 6.10 2.81 1.12
N VAL A 94 6.00 2.71 -0.21
CA VAL A 94 6.27 1.47 -0.94
C VAL A 94 7.67 1.57 -1.56
N HIS A 95 8.51 0.60 -1.23
CA HIS A 95 9.87 0.45 -1.70
C HIS A 95 9.91 -0.58 -2.83
N ILE A 96 10.57 -0.23 -3.92
CA ILE A 96 10.76 -1.11 -5.08
C ILE A 96 12.25 -1.41 -5.16
N VAL A 97 12.61 -2.68 -5.04
CA VAL A 97 14.01 -3.11 -5.01
C VAL A 97 14.40 -3.71 -6.36
N GLY A 98 15.59 -3.37 -6.86
CA GLY A 98 16.09 -3.90 -8.13
C GLY A 98 15.61 -3.08 -9.33
N ARG A 99 14.87 -3.66 -10.28
CA ARG A 99 14.52 -2.93 -11.52
C ARG A 99 13.62 -1.72 -11.23
N ARG A 100 14.00 -0.56 -11.77
CA ARG A 100 13.20 0.68 -11.68
C ARG A 100 11.88 0.62 -12.44
N ARG A 101 11.83 -0.14 -13.54
CA ARG A 101 10.61 -0.30 -14.36
C ARG A 101 9.78 -1.46 -13.83
N TRP A 102 8.52 -1.17 -13.52
CA TRP A 102 7.57 -2.12 -12.95
C TRP A 102 6.19 -1.98 -13.61
N ASN A 103 5.35 -3.01 -13.44
CA ASN A 103 4.01 -3.04 -14.03
C ASN A 103 3.01 -2.19 -13.23
N ARG A 104 2.67 -1.01 -13.75
CA ARG A 104 1.73 -0.08 -13.11
C ARG A 104 0.25 -0.42 -13.32
N ARG A 105 -0.08 -1.41 -14.13
CA ARG A 105 -1.48 -1.70 -14.51
C ARG A 105 -2.35 -1.99 -13.28
N GLY A 106 -1.86 -2.79 -12.34
CA GLY A 106 -2.57 -3.12 -11.10
C GLY A 106 -2.76 -1.91 -10.16
N ALA A 107 -1.97 -0.85 -10.32
CA ALA A 107 -2.05 0.35 -9.48
C ALA A 107 -3.28 1.18 -9.78
N MET A 108 -3.91 1.06 -10.96
CA MET A 108 -5.09 1.85 -11.34
C MET A 108 -4.89 3.36 -11.14
N VAL A 109 -3.69 3.86 -11.47
CA VAL A 109 -3.26 5.28 -11.31
C VAL A 109 -3.08 5.73 -9.85
N THR A 110 -3.34 4.85 -8.88
CA THR A 110 -3.16 5.12 -7.44
C THR A 110 -1.68 5.38 -7.08
N ASP A 111 -0.74 4.94 -7.90
CA ASP A 111 0.70 5.23 -7.76
C ASP A 111 1.00 6.74 -7.71
N ARG A 112 0.11 7.58 -8.28
CA ARG A 112 0.24 9.04 -8.21
C ARG A 112 0.03 9.60 -6.79
N TYR A 113 -0.72 8.91 -5.94
CA TYR A 113 -1.05 9.35 -4.58
C TYR A 113 -0.24 8.62 -3.49
N GLN A 114 0.65 7.70 -3.91
CA GLN A 114 1.47 6.92 -3.01
C GLN A 114 2.93 7.36 -2.99
N ARG A 115 3.55 7.37 -1.81
CA ARG A 115 4.99 7.56 -1.68
C ARG A 115 5.70 6.31 -2.19
N LEU A 116 6.53 6.48 -3.20
CA LEU A 116 7.36 5.42 -3.78
C LEU A 116 8.82 5.75 -3.57
N CYS A 117 9.58 4.76 -3.12
CA CYS A 117 11.03 4.82 -2.98
C CYS A 117 11.63 3.67 -3.78
N HIS A 118 12.77 3.89 -4.42
CA HIS A 118 13.45 2.88 -5.21
C HIS A 118 14.84 2.65 -4.65
N HIS A 119 15.25 1.38 -4.63
CA HIS A 119 16.55 0.91 -4.18
C HIS A 119 17.14 -0.01 -5.24
N ASP A 120 18.43 0.12 -5.53
CA ASP A 120 19.11 -0.72 -6.52
C ASP A 120 19.36 -2.13 -5.97
N SER A 121 19.42 -2.30 -4.64
CA SER A 121 19.69 -3.58 -3.98
C SER A 121 18.94 -3.77 -2.65
N THR A 122 18.88 -5.01 -2.16
CA THR A 122 18.36 -5.34 -0.83
C THR A 122 19.19 -4.70 0.30
N VAL A 123 20.50 -4.54 0.09
CA VAL A 123 21.40 -3.87 1.05
C VAL A 123 20.98 -2.41 1.27
N GLU A 124 20.76 -1.65 0.19
CA GLU A 124 20.30 -0.26 0.29
C GLU A 124 18.93 -0.13 0.97
N LEU A 125 18.03 -1.09 0.73
CA LEU A 125 16.75 -1.14 1.45
C LEU A 125 16.95 -1.33 2.95
N PHE A 126 17.90 -2.17 3.37
CA PHE A 126 18.15 -2.47 4.77
C PHE A 126 18.86 -1.32 5.47
N ASP A 127 19.78 -0.65 4.80
CA ASP A 127 20.41 0.58 5.28
C ASP A 127 19.34 1.66 5.51
N PHE A 128 18.42 1.86 4.56
CA PHE A 128 17.27 2.74 4.74
C PHE A 128 16.41 2.34 5.94
N ALA A 129 16.11 1.05 6.10
CA ALA A 129 15.28 0.57 7.19
C ALA A 129 15.94 0.83 8.55
N ALA A 130 17.24 0.60 8.66
CA ALA A 130 18.02 0.89 9.86
C ALA A 130 18.01 2.39 10.19
N ASP A 131 18.30 3.25 9.21
CA ASP A 131 18.30 4.71 9.38
C ASP A 131 16.92 5.27 9.76
N ALA A 132 15.85 4.67 9.22
CA ALA A 132 14.47 5.03 9.53
C ALA A 132 13.93 4.41 10.82
N GLY A 133 14.70 3.54 11.50
CA GLY A 133 14.27 2.86 12.72
C GLY A 133 13.17 1.82 12.49
N LEU A 134 13.15 1.17 11.33
CA LEU A 134 12.14 0.19 10.93
C LEU A 134 12.63 -1.24 11.18
N ALA A 135 11.82 -2.04 11.88
CA ALA A 135 12.05 -3.48 11.95
C ALA A 135 11.74 -4.14 10.60
N VAL A 136 12.69 -4.90 10.04
CA VAL A 136 12.48 -5.61 8.78
C VAL A 136 11.78 -6.93 9.05
N VAL A 137 10.62 -7.13 8.42
CA VAL A 137 9.82 -8.36 8.51
C VAL A 137 9.69 -8.97 7.13
N ALA A 138 10.33 -10.12 6.89
CA ALA A 138 10.18 -10.86 5.65
C ALA A 138 8.87 -11.65 5.65
N VAL A 139 8.14 -11.65 4.53
CA VAL A 139 6.90 -12.44 4.36
C VAL A 139 7.13 -13.52 3.32
N ASP A 140 7.39 -14.74 3.79
CA ASP A 140 7.64 -15.92 2.94
C ASP A 140 7.32 -17.21 3.71
N ASN A 141 6.96 -18.29 3.02
CA ASN A 141 6.63 -19.59 3.62
C ASN A 141 7.83 -20.54 3.78
N VAL A 142 8.99 -19.96 4.07
CA VAL A 142 10.25 -20.69 4.27
C VAL A 142 10.27 -21.43 5.61
N PRO A 143 11.05 -22.53 5.74
CA PRO A 143 11.19 -23.23 7.01
C PRO A 143 11.64 -22.29 8.13
N GLY A 144 10.96 -22.36 9.28
CA GLY A 144 11.24 -21.52 10.44
C GLY A 144 10.45 -20.21 10.51
N ALA A 145 9.68 -19.85 9.48
CA ALA A 145 8.80 -18.69 9.53
C ALA A 145 7.69 -18.86 10.59
N ALA A 146 7.45 -17.82 11.37
CA ALA A 146 6.33 -17.77 12.32
C ALA A 146 5.01 -17.62 11.56
N ARG A 147 3.89 -18.06 12.15
CA ARG A 147 2.56 -17.84 11.55
C ARG A 147 2.16 -16.39 11.75
N LEU A 148 1.81 -15.70 10.67
CA LEU A 148 1.38 -14.30 10.69
C LEU A 148 0.21 -14.09 11.66
N GLU A 149 -0.73 -15.03 11.67
CA GLU A 149 -1.95 -15.02 12.48
C GLU A 149 -1.67 -15.09 14.00
N GLU A 150 -0.51 -15.60 14.38
CA GLU A 150 -0.09 -15.80 15.78
C GLU A 150 1.05 -14.83 16.18
N THR A 151 1.45 -13.93 15.29
CA THR A 151 2.64 -13.08 15.45
C THR A 151 2.26 -11.61 15.70
N ALA A 152 2.80 -11.04 16.77
CA ALA A 152 2.76 -9.59 16.98
C ALA A 152 3.76 -8.90 16.04
N LEU A 153 3.26 -8.11 15.10
CA LEU A 153 4.08 -7.34 14.18
C LEU A 153 4.58 -6.06 14.88
N PRO A 154 5.84 -5.64 14.66
CA PRO A 154 6.29 -4.33 15.13
C PRO A 154 5.49 -3.20 14.48
N ARG A 155 5.24 -2.14 15.24
CA ARG A 155 4.47 -0.99 14.75
C ARG A 155 5.24 -0.24 13.66
N GLU A 156 6.49 0.13 13.93
CA GLU A 156 7.42 0.72 12.96
C GLU A 156 8.16 -0.40 12.23
N CYS A 157 7.61 -0.86 11.10
CA CYS A 157 8.20 -1.96 10.36
C CYS A 157 8.18 -1.79 8.84
N LEU A 158 9.06 -2.53 8.19
CA LEU A 158 9.14 -2.73 6.76
C LEU A 158 8.79 -4.18 6.44
N LEU A 159 7.62 -4.42 5.84
CA LEU A 159 7.25 -5.73 5.33
C LEU A 159 7.93 -5.94 3.98
N VAL A 160 8.74 -7.00 3.84
CA VAL A 160 9.47 -7.32 2.60
C VAL A 160 8.85 -8.54 1.92
N PHE A 161 8.45 -8.37 0.67
CA PHE A 161 7.93 -9.42 -0.20
C PHE A 161 8.94 -9.76 -1.28
N GLY A 162 9.20 -11.05 -1.41
CA GLY A 162 10.05 -11.59 -2.46
C GLY A 162 9.40 -11.55 -3.84
N GLN A 163 10.19 -11.91 -4.85
CA GLN A 163 9.70 -12.01 -6.22
C GLN A 163 8.81 -13.24 -6.40
N GLU A 164 7.77 -13.12 -7.22
CA GLU A 164 6.95 -14.26 -7.63
C GLU A 164 7.80 -15.39 -8.25
N GLY A 165 7.67 -16.59 -7.69
CA GLY A 165 8.47 -17.76 -8.03
C GLY A 165 9.58 -18.05 -7.01
N PRO A 166 10.73 -17.34 -7.05
CA PRO A 166 11.85 -17.60 -6.14
C PRO A 166 11.58 -17.29 -4.66
N GLY A 167 10.61 -16.43 -4.36
CA GLY A 167 10.40 -15.91 -3.01
C GLY A 167 11.43 -14.83 -2.66
N ILE A 168 11.68 -14.64 -1.36
CA ILE A 168 12.67 -13.70 -0.84
C ILE A 168 14.10 -14.16 -1.15
N THR A 169 14.99 -13.20 -1.37
CA THR A 169 16.44 -13.47 -1.46
C THR A 169 17.03 -13.98 -0.14
N ASP A 170 18.17 -14.66 -0.20
CA ASP A 170 18.90 -15.12 1.01
C ASP A 170 19.37 -13.93 1.87
N ASP A 171 19.71 -12.81 1.23
CA ASP A 171 20.02 -11.55 1.92
C ASP A 171 18.82 -11.07 2.73
N THR A 172 17.62 -11.05 2.12
CA THR A 172 16.37 -10.69 2.80
C THR A 172 16.09 -11.65 3.96
N ARG A 173 16.24 -12.97 3.73
CA ARG A 173 16.04 -13.99 4.76
C ARG A 173 16.97 -13.79 5.96
N THR A 174 18.24 -13.47 5.71
CA THR A 174 19.28 -13.41 6.75
C THR A 174 19.24 -12.12 7.54
N GLY A 175 18.94 -10.98 6.89
CA GLY A 175 18.91 -9.68 7.59
C GLY A 175 17.54 -9.26 8.12
N ALA A 176 16.45 -9.98 7.80
CA ALA A 176 15.16 -9.72 8.43
C ALA A 176 15.19 -10.04 9.93
N THR A 177 14.60 -9.15 10.74
CA THR A 177 14.44 -9.36 12.20
C THR A 177 13.44 -10.47 12.50
N LEU A 178 12.46 -10.65 11.61
CA LEU A 178 11.39 -11.61 11.73
C LEU A 178 11.03 -12.12 10.34
N THR A 179 10.74 -13.42 10.23
CA THR A 179 10.11 -13.99 9.03
C THR A 179 8.76 -14.56 9.40
N VAL A 180 7.72 -14.15 8.69
CA VAL A 180 6.34 -14.63 8.88
C VAL A 180 5.82 -15.29 7.63
N SER A 181 4.92 -16.24 7.82
CA SER A 181 4.21 -16.95 6.76
C SER A 181 2.71 -16.90 7.02
N ILE A 182 1.92 -16.80 5.95
CA ILE A 182 0.46 -16.88 6.03
C ILE A 182 0.08 -18.37 6.08
N ALA A 183 -0.81 -18.75 6.99
CA ALA A 183 -1.27 -20.12 7.11
C ALA A 183 -1.98 -20.58 5.82
N GLN A 184 -1.58 -21.73 5.30
CA GLN A 184 -2.14 -22.32 4.09
C GLN A 184 -2.66 -23.73 4.37
N PHE A 185 -3.86 -24.02 3.86
CA PHE A 185 -4.56 -25.30 4.07
C PHE A 185 -4.85 -26.05 2.75
N GLY A 186 -4.45 -25.47 1.62
CA GLY A 186 -4.67 -26.01 0.28
C GLY A 186 -3.45 -26.74 -0.28
N SER A 187 -3.53 -27.11 -1.55
CA SER A 187 -2.48 -27.85 -2.28
C SER A 187 -1.48 -26.97 -3.04
N THR A 188 -1.72 -25.65 -3.09
CA THR A 188 -0.78 -24.71 -3.73
C THR A 188 0.51 -24.60 -2.93
N ARG A 189 1.61 -24.28 -3.63
CA ARG A 189 2.92 -24.04 -3.00
C ARG A 189 3.00 -22.68 -2.32
N SER A 190 2.22 -21.71 -2.79
CA SER A 190 2.24 -20.35 -2.26
C SER A 190 0.96 -19.58 -2.60
N ILE A 191 0.77 -18.47 -1.89
CA ILE A 191 -0.19 -17.40 -2.20
C ILE A 191 0.48 -16.43 -3.18
N ASN A 192 -0.30 -15.86 -4.10
CA ASN A 192 0.19 -14.79 -4.99
C ASN A 192 0.78 -13.62 -4.18
N ALA A 193 1.93 -13.08 -4.60
CA ALA A 193 2.66 -12.06 -3.84
C ALA A 193 1.83 -10.80 -3.54
N GLY A 194 1.01 -10.34 -4.50
CA GLY A 194 0.12 -9.19 -4.28
C GLY A 194 -0.96 -9.47 -3.23
N VAL A 195 -1.51 -10.68 -3.22
CA VAL A 195 -2.50 -11.12 -2.21
C VAL A 195 -1.83 -11.26 -0.84
N ALA A 196 -0.65 -11.89 -0.78
CA ALA A 196 0.11 -12.02 0.45
C ALA A 196 0.44 -10.64 1.06
N ALA A 197 0.82 -9.67 0.22
CA ALA A 197 1.04 -8.30 0.66
C ALA A 197 -0.21 -7.66 1.25
N GLY A 198 -1.38 -7.87 0.63
CA GLY A 198 -2.65 -7.40 1.18
C GLY A 198 -2.98 -7.99 2.54
N ILE A 199 -2.81 -9.31 2.69
CA ILE A 199 -3.08 -10.02 3.96
C ILE A 199 -2.14 -9.51 5.07
N ALA A 200 -0.84 -9.42 4.78
CA ALA A 200 0.14 -8.97 5.77
C ALA A 200 -0.04 -7.49 6.16
N MET A 201 -0.35 -6.60 5.20
CA MET A 201 -0.71 -5.22 5.52
C MET A 201 -1.98 -5.14 6.36
N HIS A 202 -3.01 -5.94 6.06
CA HIS A 202 -4.24 -5.96 6.84
C HIS A 202 -4.02 -6.49 8.26
N ALA A 203 -3.21 -7.53 8.43
CA ALA A 203 -2.82 -8.03 9.75
C ALA A 203 -2.12 -6.96 10.60
N TRP A 204 -1.28 -6.12 9.98
CA TRP A 204 -0.70 -4.97 10.66
C TRP A 204 -1.78 -3.93 11.03
N VAL A 205 -2.71 -3.64 10.13
CA VAL A 205 -3.83 -2.70 10.37
C VAL A 205 -4.68 -3.16 11.55
N GLU A 206 -5.03 -4.44 11.62
CA GLU A 206 -5.79 -5.01 12.74
C GLU A 206 -5.08 -4.83 14.09
N GLN A 207 -3.74 -4.89 14.09
CA GLN A 207 -2.95 -4.77 15.32
C GLN A 207 -2.70 -3.31 15.76
N HIS A 208 -2.58 -2.38 14.81
CA HIS A 208 -1.99 -1.05 15.08
C HIS A 208 -2.80 0.15 14.61
N ALA A 209 -3.73 -0.02 13.67
CA ALA A 209 -4.47 1.11 13.11
C ALA A 209 -5.59 1.58 14.06
N ASP A 210 -5.79 2.90 14.11
CA ASP A 210 -6.97 3.48 14.73
C ASP A 210 -8.14 3.41 13.73
N LEU A 211 -8.98 2.39 13.89
CA LEU A 211 -10.11 2.13 12.99
C LEU A 211 -11.17 3.25 13.02
N SER A 212 -11.18 4.12 14.04
CA SER A 212 -12.07 5.29 14.04
C SER A 212 -11.73 6.32 12.96
N ARG A 213 -10.54 6.20 12.36
CA ARG A 213 -10.05 7.05 11.26
C ARG A 213 -10.20 6.40 9.88
N ALA A 214 -10.85 5.23 9.79
CA ALA A 214 -11.20 4.59 8.53
C ALA A 214 -12.31 5.38 7.80
N TRP A 215 -12.34 5.27 6.47
CA TRP A 215 -13.23 6.00 5.56
C TRP A 215 -14.29 5.10 4.95
#